data_AF-A0AAW4CM97-F1
#
_entry.id   AF-A0AAW4CM97-F1
#
_cell.length_a   1.000
_cell.length_b   1.000
_cell.length_c   1.000
_cell.angle_alpha   90.00
_cell.angle_beta   90.00
_cell.angle_gamma   90.00
#
_symmetry.space_group_name_H-M   'P 1'
#
loop_
_entity.id
_entity.type
_entity.pdbx_description
1 polymer ?
#
loop_
_entity_poly.entity_id
_entity_poly.type
_entity_poly.pdbx_seq_one_letter_code
_entity_poly.pdbx_strand_id
1 'polypeptide(L)'
;MGLIDAIMPEDGLIDGAIAYLRERLDAPVIKIRDRTVAAPPALFDGFRQQHRRSFKGFRAPENIVKAVEAAVTLPFDEGMKRESDLFWELMHSRESAAQRYFFFAERLTAKVPDLPDDRPFPPISHVGVIGAGTMGGGIAMNFLNVGIPVTIVEQEAAALTRGVDTIRRN
;
A
#
# COMPACT_ATOMS: atom_id res chain seq x y z
N MET A 1 13.24 -5.62 9.54
CA MET A 1 13.30 -4.91 8.24
C MET A 1 14.40 -3.84 8.16
N GLY A 2 15.13 -3.47 9.23
CA GLY A 2 16.38 -2.68 9.10
C GLY A 2 16.29 -1.30 8.43
N LEU A 3 15.07 -0.82 8.10
CA LEU A 3 14.80 0.50 7.54
C LEU A 3 14.77 1.59 8.63
N ILE A 4 14.49 1.20 9.86
CA ILE A 4 14.38 2.09 11.02
C ILE A 4 15.31 1.53 12.09
N ASP A 5 16.19 2.37 12.60
CA ASP A 5 17.18 1.99 13.60
C ASP A 5 16.63 2.01 15.03
N ALA A 6 15.66 2.89 15.32
CA ALA A 6 14.97 2.96 16.61
C ALA A 6 13.59 3.60 16.50
N ILE A 7 12.70 3.25 17.43
CA ILE A 7 11.33 3.79 17.54
C ILE A 7 11.25 4.56 18.85
N MET A 8 10.68 5.76 18.80
CA MET A 8 10.55 6.67 19.94
C MET A 8 9.07 7.01 20.23
N PRO A 9 8.73 7.40 21.46
CA PRO A 9 7.44 8.00 21.78
C PRO A 9 7.19 9.28 20.95
N GLU A 10 5.92 9.55 20.67
CA GLU A 10 5.49 10.71 19.85
C GLU A 10 5.92 12.05 20.45
N ASP A 11 5.84 12.18 21.77
CA ASP A 11 6.19 13.37 22.55
C ASP A 11 7.70 13.52 22.81
N GLY A 12 8.53 12.56 22.38
CA GLY A 12 9.96 12.50 22.70
C GLY A 12 10.87 12.22 21.51
N LEU A 13 10.38 12.37 20.26
CA LEU A 13 11.13 11.96 19.07
C LEU A 13 12.52 12.61 18.98
N ILE A 14 12.59 13.93 19.16
CA ILE A 14 13.86 14.68 19.02
C ILE A 14 14.83 14.31 20.14
N ASP A 15 14.37 14.33 21.39
CA ASP A 15 15.23 14.02 22.54
C ASP A 15 15.70 12.56 22.51
N GLY A 16 14.81 11.64 22.15
CA GLY A 16 15.13 10.23 21.95
C GLY A 16 16.11 9.99 20.80
N ALA A 17 15.97 10.70 19.68
CA ALA A 17 16.92 10.63 18.57
C ALA A 17 18.30 11.19 18.97
N ILE A 18 18.34 12.30 19.71
CA ILE A 18 19.60 12.88 20.23
C ILE A 18 20.28 11.90 21.18
N ALA A 19 19.54 11.31 22.12
CA ALA A 19 20.08 10.32 23.05
C ALA A 19 20.61 9.08 22.29
N TYR A 20 19.83 8.56 21.34
CA TYR A 20 20.20 7.43 20.49
C TYR A 20 21.51 7.68 19.71
N LEU A 21 21.66 8.88 19.15
CA LEU A 21 22.87 9.29 18.42
C LEU A 21 24.06 9.50 19.35
N ARG A 22 23.87 10.08 20.55
CA ARG A 22 24.94 10.30 21.53
C ARG A 22 25.62 9.01 21.96
N GLU A 23 24.85 7.94 22.14
CA GLU A 23 25.37 6.60 22.46
C GLU A 23 26.20 5.98 21.32
N ARG A 24 26.11 6.52 20.11
CA ARG A 24 26.67 5.93 18.87
C ARG A 24 27.63 6.87 18.15
N LEU A 25 28.10 7.94 18.81
CA LEU A 25 29.04 8.90 18.20
C LEU A 25 30.34 8.22 17.73
N ASP A 26 30.81 7.22 18.48
CA ASP A 26 32.02 6.46 18.15
C ASP A 26 31.74 5.22 17.29
N ALA A 27 30.47 4.93 16.97
CA ALA A 27 30.12 3.78 16.17
C ALA A 27 30.48 4.01 14.69
N PRO A 28 31.01 2.99 13.98
CA PRO A 28 31.31 3.12 12.56
C PRO A 28 30.03 3.34 11.76
N VAL A 29 29.94 4.48 11.08
CA VAL A 29 28.82 4.80 10.19
C VAL A 29 29.14 4.28 8.79
N ILE A 30 28.44 3.24 8.35
CA ILE A 30 28.50 2.77 6.97
C ILE A 30 27.50 3.58 6.16
N LYS A 31 27.98 4.34 5.17
CA LYS A 31 27.07 5.03 4.24
C LYS A 31 26.30 3.96 3.46
N ILE A 32 24.99 4.17 3.29
CA ILE A 32 24.13 3.23 2.55
C ILE A 32 24.68 2.95 1.16
N ARG A 33 25.25 3.96 0.48
CA ARG A 33 25.86 3.83 -0.85
C ARG A 33 27.07 2.90 -0.92
N ASP A 34 27.73 2.65 0.21
CA ASP A 34 28.91 1.79 0.29
C ASP A 34 28.53 0.35 0.68
N ARG A 35 27.24 0.07 0.94
CA ARG A 35 26.76 -1.28 1.24
C ARG A 35 26.63 -2.08 -0.05
N THR A 36 27.21 -3.27 -0.05
CA THR A 36 27.00 -4.24 -1.13
C THR A 36 25.67 -4.94 -0.97
N VAL A 37 24.96 -5.11 -2.09
CA VAL A 37 23.71 -5.87 -2.15
C VAL A 37 23.94 -7.04 -3.09
N ALA A 38 23.56 -8.24 -2.65
CA ALA A 38 23.61 -9.45 -3.46
C ALA A 38 22.21 -10.05 -3.57
N ALA A 39 21.87 -10.57 -4.74
CA ALA A 39 20.64 -11.30 -4.98
C ALA A 39 20.94 -12.63 -5.69
N PRO A 40 20.14 -13.68 -5.44
CA PRO A 40 20.22 -14.91 -6.22
C PRO A 40 19.97 -14.64 -7.72
N PRO A 41 20.72 -15.25 -8.65
CA PRO A 41 20.56 -15.01 -10.09
C PRO A 41 19.13 -15.24 -10.60
N ALA A 42 18.40 -16.20 -10.03
CA ALA A 42 17.04 -16.54 -10.43
C ALA A 42 15.96 -15.63 -9.82
N LEU A 43 16.32 -14.68 -8.93
CA LEU A 43 15.34 -13.84 -8.22
C LEU A 43 14.49 -13.02 -9.19
N PHE A 44 15.14 -12.31 -10.11
CA PHE A 44 14.47 -11.36 -10.99
C PHE A 44 13.58 -12.09 -12.01
N ASP A 45 14.08 -13.16 -12.62
CA ASP A 45 13.31 -13.95 -13.57
C ASP A 45 12.15 -14.70 -12.91
N GLY A 46 12.37 -15.23 -11.71
CA GLY A 46 11.31 -15.83 -10.89
C GLY A 46 10.21 -14.82 -10.57
N PHE A 47 10.58 -13.60 -10.17
CA PHE A 47 9.63 -12.52 -9.88
C PHE A 47 8.84 -12.10 -11.12
N ARG A 48 9.52 -11.91 -12.28
CA ARG A 48 8.87 -11.62 -13.56
C ARG A 48 7.86 -12.72 -13.94
N GLN A 49 8.23 -13.98 -13.79
CA GLN A 49 7.36 -15.11 -14.12
C GLN A 49 6.12 -15.18 -13.22
N GLN A 50 6.31 -15.00 -11.91
CA GLN A 50 5.24 -15.02 -10.92
C GLN A 50 4.22 -13.91 -11.17
N HIS A 51 4.67 -12.72 -11.58
CA HIS A 51 3.81 -11.53 -11.72
C HIS A 51 3.42 -11.17 -13.16
N ARG A 52 3.76 -12.02 -14.15
CA ARG A 52 3.52 -11.78 -15.59
C ARG A 52 2.11 -11.33 -15.95
N ARG A 53 1.09 -11.83 -15.22
CA ARG A 53 -0.32 -11.51 -15.49
C ARG A 53 -0.67 -10.11 -14.99
N SER A 54 -0.18 -9.74 -13.81
CA SER A 54 -0.42 -8.44 -13.18
C SER A 54 0.36 -7.31 -13.86
N PHE A 55 1.50 -7.61 -14.47
CA PHE A 55 2.35 -6.61 -15.16
C PHE A 55 1.91 -6.34 -16.59
N LYS A 56 0.98 -7.14 -17.14
CA LYS A 56 0.53 -7.00 -18.52
C LYS A 56 -0.11 -5.62 -18.72
N GLY A 57 0.46 -4.82 -19.63
CA GLY A 57 -0.05 -3.50 -19.99
C GLY A 57 0.51 -2.34 -19.15
N PHE A 58 1.43 -2.60 -18.22
CA PHE A 58 2.12 -1.57 -17.44
C PHE A 58 3.63 -1.63 -17.65
N ARG A 59 4.26 -0.48 -17.92
CA ARG A 59 5.73 -0.39 -18.02
C ARG A 59 6.40 -0.25 -16.66
N ALA A 60 5.70 0.34 -15.69
CA ALA A 60 6.26 0.65 -14.38
C ALA A 60 6.81 -0.58 -13.63
N PRO A 61 6.08 -1.72 -13.52
CA PRO A 61 6.60 -2.87 -12.78
C PRO A 61 7.90 -3.43 -13.35
N GLU A 62 8.02 -3.55 -14.67
CA GLU A 62 9.26 -4.03 -15.30
C GLU A 62 10.41 -3.04 -15.13
N ASN A 63 10.16 -1.75 -15.25
CA ASN A 63 11.19 -0.74 -15.02
C ASN A 63 11.64 -0.70 -13.55
N ILE A 64 10.75 -0.97 -12.58
CA ILE A 64 11.12 -1.14 -11.17
C ILE A 64 12.01 -2.37 -10.99
N VAL A 65 11.67 -3.51 -11.61
CA VAL A 65 12.53 -4.72 -11.56
C VAL A 65 13.92 -4.41 -12.11
N LYS A 66 14.01 -3.73 -13.26
CA LYS A 66 15.29 -3.32 -13.86
C LYS A 66 16.09 -2.37 -12.96
N ALA A 67 15.43 -1.47 -12.24
CA ALA A 67 16.10 -0.54 -11.31
C ALA A 67 16.70 -1.31 -10.12
N VAL A 68 15.95 -2.25 -9.54
CA VAL A 68 16.45 -3.10 -8.44
C VAL A 68 17.55 -4.05 -8.92
N GLU A 69 17.42 -4.60 -10.13
CA GLU A 69 18.44 -5.43 -10.77
C GLU A 69 19.75 -4.65 -11.02
N ALA A 70 19.65 -3.38 -11.43
CA ALA A 70 20.80 -2.50 -11.58
C ALA A 70 21.55 -2.27 -10.26
N ALA A 71 20.85 -2.22 -9.12
CA ALA A 71 21.48 -2.08 -7.79
C ALA A 71 22.34 -3.28 -7.39
N VAL A 72 22.10 -4.46 -7.99
CA VAL A 72 22.88 -5.69 -7.74
C VAL A 72 23.97 -5.91 -8.80
N THR A 73 23.75 -5.42 -10.02
CA THR A 73 24.60 -5.76 -11.18
C THR A 73 25.57 -4.65 -11.58
N LEU A 74 25.31 -3.39 -11.20
CA LEU A 74 26.14 -2.23 -11.55
C LEU A 74 26.80 -1.60 -10.33
N PRO A 75 27.95 -0.90 -10.51
CA PRO A 75 28.47 0.01 -9.50
C PRO A 75 27.42 1.06 -9.11
N PHE A 76 27.44 1.52 -7.85
CA PHE A 76 26.42 2.43 -7.31
C PHE A 76 26.13 3.64 -8.20
N ASP A 77 27.16 4.36 -8.66
CA ASP A 77 26.97 5.56 -9.47
C ASP A 77 26.38 5.27 -10.86
N GLU A 78 26.62 4.07 -11.42
CA GLU A 78 26.00 3.63 -12.67
C GLU A 78 24.57 3.15 -12.43
N GLY A 79 24.31 2.44 -11.34
CA GLY A 79 22.98 2.05 -10.90
C GLY A 79 22.06 3.26 -10.70
N MET A 80 22.56 4.32 -10.06
CA MET A 80 21.82 5.59 -9.88
C MET A 80 21.48 6.26 -11.22
N LYS A 81 22.39 6.27 -12.19
CA LYS A 81 22.11 6.78 -13.54
C LYS A 81 21.04 5.93 -14.23
N ARG A 82 21.17 4.60 -14.14
CA ARG A 82 20.21 3.66 -14.73
C ARG A 82 18.82 3.81 -14.14
N GLU A 83 18.72 3.96 -12.82
CA GLU A 83 17.46 4.23 -12.12
C GLU A 83 16.84 5.55 -12.58
N SER A 84 17.64 6.62 -12.67
CA SER A 84 17.18 7.92 -13.17
C SER A 84 16.63 7.84 -14.60
N ASP A 85 17.31 7.13 -15.50
CA ASP A 85 16.84 6.95 -16.89
C ASP A 85 15.49 6.22 -16.93
N LEU A 86 15.37 5.13 -16.15
CA LEU A 86 14.13 4.36 -16.02
C LEU A 86 13.00 5.19 -15.43
N PHE A 87 13.30 6.01 -14.42
CA PHE A 87 12.35 6.91 -13.80
C PHE A 87 11.83 7.93 -14.79
N TRP A 88 12.71 8.60 -15.55
CA TRP A 88 12.29 9.58 -16.55
C TRP A 88 11.49 8.97 -17.70
N GLU A 89 11.81 7.74 -18.10
CA GLU A 89 11.01 6.97 -19.05
C GLU A 89 9.58 6.77 -18.54
N LEU A 90 9.41 6.41 -17.26
CA LEU A 90 8.10 6.24 -16.64
C LEU A 90 7.38 7.57 -16.44
N MET A 91 8.06 8.61 -15.96
CA MET A 91 7.45 9.91 -15.68
C MET A 91 6.80 10.54 -16.90
N HIS A 92 7.42 10.40 -18.07
CA HIS A 92 6.93 10.90 -19.36
C HIS A 92 5.95 9.95 -20.07
N SER A 93 5.63 8.80 -19.46
CA SER A 93 4.69 7.83 -20.04
C SER A 93 3.24 8.29 -19.91
N ARG A 94 2.39 7.85 -20.85
CA ARG A 94 0.93 8.06 -20.78
C ARG A 94 0.30 7.37 -19.57
N GLU A 95 0.81 6.21 -19.18
CA GLU A 95 0.37 5.45 -18.01
C GLU A 95 0.55 6.26 -16.72
N SER A 96 1.72 6.90 -16.56
CA SER A 96 2.00 7.77 -15.41
C SER A 96 1.08 8.98 -15.38
N ALA A 97 0.82 9.62 -16.53
CA ALA A 97 -0.15 10.71 -16.61
C ALA A 97 -1.57 10.25 -16.23
N ALA A 98 -2.01 9.08 -16.71
CA ALA A 98 -3.32 8.52 -16.40
C ALA A 98 -3.47 8.14 -14.92
N GLN A 99 -2.44 7.55 -14.30
CA GLN A 99 -2.46 7.21 -12.88
C GLN A 99 -2.50 8.45 -11.99
N ARG A 100 -1.75 9.51 -12.32
CA ARG A 100 -1.84 10.80 -11.61
C ARG A 100 -3.23 11.41 -11.76
N TYR A 101 -3.80 11.38 -12.96
CA TYR A 101 -5.18 11.83 -13.18
C TYR A 101 -6.16 11.04 -12.30
N PHE A 102 -6.07 9.70 -12.31
CA PHE A 102 -6.95 8.84 -11.51
C PHE A 102 -6.84 9.15 -10.01
N PHE A 103 -5.63 9.35 -9.50
CA PHE A 103 -5.38 9.75 -8.11
C PHE A 103 -6.09 11.06 -7.71
N PHE A 104 -6.13 12.05 -8.62
CA PHE A 104 -6.87 13.29 -8.37
C PHE A 104 -8.37 13.11 -8.57
N ALA A 105 -8.79 12.37 -9.59
CA ALA A 105 -10.19 12.07 -9.85
C ALA A 105 -10.84 11.36 -8.65
N GLU A 106 -10.16 10.38 -8.06
CA GLU A 106 -10.61 9.67 -6.85
C GLU A 106 -10.80 10.62 -5.65
N ARG A 107 -9.96 11.66 -5.50
CA ARG A 107 -10.15 12.66 -4.43
C ARG A 107 -11.30 13.60 -4.70
N LEU A 108 -11.59 13.86 -5.97
CA LEU A 108 -12.71 14.72 -6.36
C LEU A 108 -14.05 14.02 -6.15
N THR A 109 -14.13 12.68 -6.16
CA THR A 109 -15.40 11.97 -5.91
C THR A 109 -15.96 12.20 -4.50
N ALA A 110 -15.10 12.54 -3.54
CA ALA A 110 -15.51 12.92 -2.19
C ALA A 110 -16.15 14.32 -2.12
N LYS A 111 -15.96 15.16 -3.14
CA LYS A 111 -16.52 16.52 -3.21
C LYS A 111 -17.84 16.51 -3.97
N VAL A 112 -18.96 16.60 -3.24
CA VAL A 112 -20.30 16.63 -3.83
C VAL A 112 -20.74 18.10 -3.95
N PRO A 113 -20.99 18.64 -5.16
CA PRO A 113 -21.23 20.07 -5.37
C PRO A 113 -22.31 20.72 -4.49
N ASP A 114 -23.35 19.96 -4.12
CA ASP A 114 -24.49 20.44 -3.34
C ASP A 114 -24.44 20.04 -1.84
N LEU A 115 -23.31 19.48 -1.38
CA LEU A 115 -23.10 19.08 0.01
C LEU A 115 -22.05 19.99 0.67
N PRO A 116 -22.41 20.74 1.73
CA PRO A 116 -21.45 21.58 2.44
C PRO A 116 -20.33 20.75 3.08
N ASP A 117 -19.07 21.18 2.91
CA ASP A 117 -17.88 20.53 3.48
C ASP A 117 -17.87 20.52 5.01
N ASP A 118 -18.61 21.45 5.64
CA ASP A 118 -18.65 21.68 7.09
C ASP A 118 -19.84 21.00 7.79
N ARG A 119 -20.66 20.24 7.06
CA ARG A 119 -21.78 19.52 7.69
C ARG A 119 -21.23 18.36 8.54
N PRO A 120 -21.43 18.36 9.88
CA PRO A 120 -21.05 17.21 10.68
C PRO A 120 -21.94 16.03 10.30
N PHE A 121 -21.33 14.93 9.87
CA PHE A 121 -22.02 13.65 9.74
C PHE A 121 -22.22 13.06 11.14
N PRO A 122 -23.43 12.57 11.47
CA PRO A 122 -23.63 11.88 12.73
C PRO A 122 -22.77 10.61 12.78
N PRO A 123 -22.19 10.27 13.94
CA PRO A 123 -21.42 9.04 14.07
C PRO A 123 -22.32 7.82 13.84
N ILE A 124 -21.88 6.90 12.98
CA ILE A 124 -22.57 5.64 12.73
C ILE A 124 -21.98 4.59 13.66
N SER A 125 -22.71 4.24 14.71
CA SER A 125 -22.31 3.23 15.70
C SER A 125 -22.84 1.83 15.41
N HIS A 126 -23.80 1.68 14.51
CA HIS A 126 -24.44 0.40 14.16
C HIS A 126 -25.07 0.47 12.78
N VAL A 127 -25.01 -0.61 12.00
CA VAL A 127 -25.58 -0.69 10.64
C VAL A 127 -26.55 -1.85 10.50
N GLY A 128 -27.69 -1.63 9.85
CA GLY A 128 -28.61 -2.68 9.43
C GLY A 128 -28.41 -3.04 7.96
N VAL A 129 -28.32 -4.33 7.64
CA VAL A 129 -28.24 -4.85 6.27
C VAL A 129 -29.42 -5.78 6.02
N ILE A 130 -30.25 -5.46 5.02
CA ILE A 130 -31.39 -6.28 4.62
C ILE A 130 -30.96 -7.14 3.43
N GLY A 131 -30.94 -8.45 3.64
CA GLY A 131 -30.47 -9.48 2.71
C GLY A 131 -29.14 -10.09 3.15
N ALA A 132 -29.05 -11.42 3.11
CA ALA A 132 -27.84 -12.19 3.45
C ALA A 132 -27.20 -12.88 2.22
N GLY A 133 -27.56 -12.45 1.00
CA GLY A 133 -26.94 -12.91 -0.24
C GLY A 133 -25.53 -12.37 -0.46
N THR A 134 -24.96 -12.59 -1.65
CA THR A 134 -23.57 -12.22 -1.99
C THR A 134 -23.24 -10.75 -1.71
N MET A 135 -24.12 -9.82 -2.11
CA MET A 135 -23.92 -8.38 -1.88
C MET A 135 -24.11 -8.01 -0.41
N GLY A 136 -25.15 -8.54 0.25
CA GLY A 136 -25.43 -8.25 1.67
C GLY A 136 -24.29 -8.70 2.58
N GLY A 137 -23.72 -9.88 2.32
CA GLY A 137 -22.53 -10.36 3.01
C GLY A 137 -21.32 -9.44 2.82
N GLY A 138 -21.06 -9.01 1.58
CA GLY A 138 -19.97 -8.07 1.27
C GLY A 138 -20.12 -6.71 1.95
N ILE A 139 -21.34 -6.16 1.95
CA ILE A 139 -21.66 -4.89 2.62
C ILE A 139 -21.46 -5.04 4.14
N ALA A 140 -21.96 -6.12 4.74
CA ALA A 140 -21.77 -6.39 6.16
C ALA A 140 -20.28 -6.49 6.54
N MET A 141 -19.48 -7.21 5.75
CA MET A 141 -18.03 -7.32 5.99
C MET A 141 -17.30 -5.98 5.94
N ASN A 142 -17.70 -5.07 5.04
CA ASN A 142 -17.08 -3.75 4.94
C ASN A 142 -17.15 -3.00 6.29
N PHE A 143 -18.32 -2.98 6.92
CA PHE A 143 -18.53 -2.33 8.23
C PHE A 143 -17.86 -3.11 9.38
N LEU A 144 -17.95 -4.44 9.38
CA LEU A 144 -17.33 -5.27 10.42
C LEU A 144 -15.80 -5.13 10.44
N ASN A 145 -15.15 -4.99 9.27
CA ASN A 145 -13.70 -4.83 9.14
C ASN A 145 -13.18 -3.53 9.79
N VAL A 146 -14.01 -2.51 9.89
CA VAL A 146 -13.69 -1.24 10.58
C VAL A 146 -14.27 -1.17 12.00
N GLY A 147 -14.79 -2.29 12.52
CA GLY A 147 -15.28 -2.41 13.89
C GLY A 147 -16.70 -1.87 14.11
N ILE A 148 -17.46 -1.57 13.05
CA ILE A 148 -18.85 -1.13 13.17
C ILE A 148 -19.76 -2.38 13.23
N PRO A 149 -20.53 -2.57 14.32
CA PRO A 149 -21.45 -3.71 14.44
C PRO A 149 -22.57 -3.68 13.40
N VAL A 150 -22.98 -4.87 12.94
CA VAL A 150 -23.98 -5.05 11.88
C VAL A 150 -25.11 -5.99 12.31
N THR A 151 -26.36 -5.59 12.08
CA THR A 151 -27.53 -6.49 12.13
C THR A 151 -27.93 -6.89 10.72
N ILE A 152 -27.96 -8.19 10.42
CA ILE A 152 -28.43 -8.71 9.13
C ILE A 152 -29.85 -9.22 9.28
N VAL A 153 -30.74 -8.84 8.37
CA VAL A 153 -32.12 -9.32 8.28
C VAL A 153 -32.31 -10.05 6.97
N GLU A 154 -32.75 -11.29 7.01
CA GLU A 154 -33.05 -12.12 5.84
C GLU A 154 -34.33 -12.90 6.12
N GLN A 155 -35.16 -13.08 5.08
CA GLN A 155 -36.45 -13.74 5.20
C GLN A 155 -36.27 -15.26 5.36
N GLU A 156 -35.37 -15.86 4.58
CA GLU A 156 -35.12 -17.29 4.62
C GLU A 156 -34.01 -17.65 5.60
N ALA A 157 -34.34 -18.45 6.63
CA ALA A 157 -33.37 -18.91 7.62
C ALA A 157 -32.15 -19.62 7.00
N ALA A 158 -32.37 -20.41 5.95
CA ALA A 158 -31.29 -21.08 5.24
C ALA A 158 -30.35 -20.10 4.53
N ALA A 159 -30.89 -19.01 3.95
CA ALA A 159 -30.09 -17.96 3.32
C ALA A 159 -29.32 -17.14 4.35
N LEU A 160 -29.96 -16.82 5.49
CA LEU A 160 -29.31 -16.13 6.61
C LEU A 160 -28.09 -16.91 7.11
N THR A 161 -28.26 -18.19 7.41
CA THR A 161 -27.18 -19.06 7.90
C THR A 161 -26.03 -19.12 6.89
N ARG A 162 -26.34 -19.34 5.59
CA ARG A 162 -25.31 -19.35 4.54
C ARG A 162 -24.53 -18.04 4.46
N GLY A 163 -25.22 -16.90 4.53
CA GLY A 163 -24.59 -15.58 4.51
C GLY A 163 -23.68 -15.35 5.71
N VAL A 164 -24.16 -15.66 6.91
CA VAL A 164 -23.39 -15.53 8.17
C VAL A 164 -22.17 -16.46 8.18
N ASP A 165 -22.33 -17.71 7.74
CA ASP A 165 -21.22 -18.67 7.69
C ASP A 165 -20.15 -18.25 6.68
N THR A 166 -20.54 -17.60 5.57
CA THR A 166 -19.61 -17.04 4.60
C THR A 166 -18.82 -15.88 5.20
N ILE A 167 -19.48 -14.98 5.92
CA ILE A 167 -18.83 -13.86 6.62
C ILE A 167 -17.82 -14.38 7.64
N ARG A 168 -18.19 -15.38 8.46
CA ARG A 168 -17.33 -15.95 9.50
C ARG A 168 -16.09 -16.69 9.00
N ARG A 169 -16.11 -17.14 7.74
CA ARG A 169 -15.01 -17.89 7.13
C ARG A 169 -13.90 -17.00 6.59
N ASN A 170 -14.24 -15.77 6.19
CA ASN A 170 -13.30 -14.78 5.67
C ASN A 170 -12.57 -14.07 6.81
#